data_AF-A0A5D3DGZ1-F1
#
_entry.id   AF-A0A5D3DGZ1-F1
#
_cell.length_a   1.000
_cell.length_b   1.000
_cell.length_c   1.000
_cell.angle_alpha   90.00
_cell.angle_beta   90.00
_cell.angle_gamma   90.00
#
_symmetry.space_group_name_H-M   'P 1'
#
loop_
_entity.id
_entity.type
_entity.pdbx_description
1 polymer ?
#
loop_
_entity_poly.entity_id
_entity_poly.type
_entity_poly.pdbx_seq_one_letter_code
_entity_poly.pdbx_strand_id
1 'polypeptide(L)'
;MSIKTSNKVVSDLSKLELFDGTNYHRWSQKLLIFFEKLEVNYVLTIDPSSDPSTTIPTPYNLESTGFSTIVVDQVNKVSIVDLEKYVKDNKTVCGHLLNHMLDPMFNLFMAKKSANDIWSILESR
;
A
#
# COMPACT_ATOMS: atom_id res chain seq x y z
N MET A 1 27.97 8.40 -27.45
CA MET A 1 26.98 8.77 -26.43
C MET A 1 26.20 7.50 -26.10
N SER A 2 26.54 6.80 -25.03
CA SER A 2 25.91 5.52 -24.67
C SER A 2 24.70 5.77 -23.78
N ILE A 3 23.51 5.51 -24.32
CA ILE A 3 22.27 5.42 -23.57
C ILE A 3 22.35 4.21 -22.62
N LYS A 4 22.51 4.48 -21.32
CA LYS A 4 22.32 3.47 -20.27
C LYS A 4 20.83 3.18 -20.16
N THR A 5 20.37 2.13 -20.83
CA THR A 5 19.07 1.54 -20.56
C THR A 5 19.16 0.86 -19.21
N SER A 6 18.66 1.52 -18.15
CA SER A 6 18.44 0.87 -16.87
C SER A 6 17.39 -0.22 -17.10
N ASN A 7 17.83 -1.48 -17.19
CA ASN A 7 16.97 -2.65 -17.13
C ASN A 7 16.31 -2.64 -15.75
N LYS A 8 15.21 -1.89 -15.59
CA LYS A 8 14.32 -2.02 -14.45
C LYS A 8 13.73 -3.41 -14.60
N VAL A 9 14.30 -4.38 -13.89
CA VAL A 9 13.85 -5.78 -13.89
C VAL A 9 12.38 -5.76 -13.51
N VAL A 10 11.51 -5.83 -14.51
CA VAL A 10 10.08 -5.99 -14.30
C VAL A 10 9.96 -7.33 -13.61
N SER A 11 9.54 -7.31 -12.35
CA SER A 11 9.32 -8.55 -11.62
C SER A 11 8.18 -9.27 -12.31
N ASP A 12 8.52 -10.42 -12.89
CA ASP A 12 7.60 -11.22 -13.69
C ASP A 12 6.57 -11.90 -12.78
N LEU A 13 5.45 -11.20 -12.58
CA LEU A 13 4.31 -11.68 -11.81
C LEU A 13 3.55 -12.81 -12.50
N SER A 14 3.79 -13.08 -13.79
CA SER A 14 3.11 -14.18 -14.48
C SER A 14 3.44 -15.56 -13.87
N LYS A 15 4.52 -15.62 -13.09
CA LYS A 15 4.97 -16.82 -12.36
C LYS A 15 4.37 -16.93 -10.95
N LEU A 16 3.54 -15.97 -10.53
CA LEU A 16 2.91 -16.02 -9.23
C LEU A 16 1.71 -16.97 -9.29
N GLU A 17 1.74 -18.00 -8.45
CA GLU A 17 0.61 -18.90 -8.24
C GLU A 17 -0.59 -18.10 -7.70
N LEU A 18 -1.78 -18.37 -8.25
CA LEU A 18 -3.02 -17.75 -7.77
C LEU A 18 -3.31 -18.21 -6.35
N PHE A 19 -3.77 -17.30 -5.51
CA PHE A 19 -4.21 -17.63 -4.17
C PHE A 19 -5.52 -18.40 -4.21
N ASP A 20 -5.47 -19.65 -3.79
CA ASP A 20 -6.59 -20.58 -3.73
C ASP A 20 -7.27 -20.62 -2.35
N GLY A 21 -6.82 -19.79 -1.40
CA GLY A 21 -7.26 -19.82 -0.01
C GLY A 21 -6.32 -20.61 0.91
N THR A 22 -5.32 -21.29 0.36
CA THR A 22 -4.30 -22.02 1.13
C THR A 22 -2.94 -21.32 1.05
N ASN A 23 -2.02 -21.71 1.93
CA ASN A 23 -0.63 -21.24 1.88
C ASN A 23 -0.47 -19.71 1.88
N TYR A 24 -1.35 -18.99 2.58
CA TYR A 24 -1.37 -17.52 2.63
C TYR A 24 0.04 -16.96 2.87
N HIS A 25 0.79 -17.50 3.84
CA HIS A 25 2.14 -17.04 4.15
C HIS A 25 3.09 -17.06 2.94
N ARG A 26 3.07 -18.10 2.11
CA ARG A 26 3.93 -18.17 0.91
C ARG A 26 3.48 -17.17 -0.15
N TRP A 27 2.18 -17.09 -0.40
CA TRP A 27 1.61 -16.19 -1.40
C TRP A 27 1.82 -14.72 -1.01
N SER A 28 1.55 -14.36 0.25
CA SER A 28 1.69 -13.01 0.77
C SER A 28 3.14 -12.52 0.75
N GLN A 29 4.11 -13.37 1.11
CA GLN A 29 5.54 -13.04 1.03
C GLN A 29 5.98 -12.70 -0.40
N LYS A 30 5.53 -13.47 -1.40
CA LYS A 30 5.86 -13.17 -2.80
C LYS A 30 5.26 -11.83 -3.27
N LEU A 31 4.03 -11.52 -2.84
CA LEU A 31 3.41 -10.22 -3.14
C LEU A 31 4.09 -9.05 -2.41
N LEU A 32 4.49 -9.21 -1.15
CA LEU A 32 5.21 -8.18 -0.40
C LEU A 32 6.54 -7.83 -1.08
N ILE A 33 7.31 -8.84 -1.49
CA ILE A 33 8.56 -8.63 -2.26
C ILE A 33 8.29 -7.87 -3.56
N PHE A 34 7.15 -8.11 -4.19
CA PHE A 34 6.75 -7.39 -5.40
C PHE A 34 6.37 -5.93 -5.09
N PHE A 35 5.54 -5.69 -4.08
CA PHE A 35 5.12 -4.34 -3.68
C PHE A 35 6.26 -3.48 -3.15
N GLU A 36 7.24 -4.08 -2.47
CA GLU A 36 8.47 -3.39 -2.04
C GLU A 36 9.22 -2.82 -3.25
N LYS A 37 9.35 -3.58 -4.33
CA LYS A 37 10.00 -3.12 -5.58
C LYS A 37 9.22 -2.04 -6.31
N LEU A 38 7.91 -1.95 -6.06
CA LEU A 38 7.05 -0.91 -6.58
C LEU A 38 6.97 0.30 -5.63
N GLU A 39 7.52 0.20 -4.42
CA GLU A 39 7.43 1.20 -3.35
C GLU A 39 5.97 1.52 -2.95
N VAL A 40 5.09 0.51 -2.98
CA VAL A 40 3.65 0.64 -2.66
C VAL A 40 3.18 -0.23 -1.48
N ASN A 41 4.08 -0.95 -0.83
CA ASN A 41 3.76 -1.80 0.32
C ASN A 41 3.16 -1.02 1.50
N TYR A 42 3.49 0.27 1.62
CA TYR A 42 2.95 1.16 2.65
C TYR A 42 1.41 1.23 2.65
N VAL A 43 0.77 1.02 1.50
CA VAL A 43 -0.70 1.00 1.37
C VAL A 43 -1.32 -0.12 2.21
N LEU A 44 -0.59 -1.23 2.41
CA LEU A 44 -1.09 -2.37 3.18
C LEU A 44 -1.14 -2.09 4.69
N THR A 45 -0.46 -1.05 5.17
CA THR A 45 -0.35 -0.74 6.61
C THR A 45 -0.99 0.59 6.98
N ILE A 46 -1.26 1.45 5.99
CA ILE A 46 -1.89 2.76 6.22
C ILE A 46 -3.39 2.64 6.00
N ASP A 47 -4.15 2.97 7.02
CA ASP A 47 -5.56 3.30 6.88
C ASP A 47 -5.68 4.83 6.72
N PRO A 48 -6.15 5.35 5.56
CA PRO A 48 -6.32 6.78 5.36
C PRO A 48 -7.41 7.38 6.25
N SER A 49 -8.25 6.55 6.89
CA SER A 49 -9.20 6.98 7.92
C SER A 49 -8.57 7.11 9.30
N SER A 50 -7.38 6.56 9.52
CA SER A 50 -6.60 6.84 10.72
C SER A 50 -5.93 8.20 10.54
N ASP A 51 -6.40 9.16 11.32
CA ASP A 51 -5.88 10.53 11.44
C ASP A 51 -4.35 10.59 11.23
N PRO A 52 -3.79 11.47 10.36
CA PRO A 52 -2.37 11.51 10.00
C PRO A 52 -1.37 11.77 11.14
N SER A 53 -1.82 11.75 12.41
CA SER A 53 -0.99 11.92 13.60
C SER A 53 -0.34 10.62 14.11
N THR A 54 -0.76 9.44 13.64
CA THR A 54 -0.27 8.17 14.21
C THR A 54 0.57 7.39 13.19
N THR A 55 1.88 7.66 13.17
CA THR A 55 2.99 6.66 13.10
C THR A 55 4.26 7.36 12.60
N ILE A 56 4.90 8.10 13.50
CA ILE A 56 6.35 8.29 13.47
C ILE A 56 6.90 7.33 14.54
N PRO A 57 7.89 6.45 14.24
CA PRO A 57 8.59 5.73 15.28
C PRO A 57 9.38 6.75 16.10
N THR A 58 8.92 7.02 17.31
CA THR A 58 9.53 7.97 18.24
C THR A 58 10.95 7.53 18.60
N PRO A 59 11.88 8.47 18.72
CA PRO A 59 12.65 8.53 19.95
C PRO A 59 12.50 9.92 20.58
N TYR A 60 12.40 9.90 21.90
CA TYR A 60 12.47 11.02 22.86
C TYR A 60 11.32 12.04 22.92
N ASN A 61 10.81 12.14 24.15
CA ASN A 61 9.80 13.02 24.69
C ASN A 61 10.28 14.48 24.79
N LEU A 62 9.43 15.45 24.41
CA LEU A 62 9.28 16.71 25.16
C LEU A 62 7.90 17.33 24.88
N GLU A 63 7.09 17.45 25.94
CA GLU A 63 5.86 18.23 25.99
C GLU A 63 6.10 19.72 25.69
N SER A 64 5.19 20.38 24.96
CA SER A 64 4.69 21.72 25.32
C SER A 64 3.57 22.17 24.38
N THR A 65 2.36 22.16 24.93
CA THR A 65 1.31 23.18 24.84
C THR A 65 1.43 24.28 23.77
N GLY A 66 0.42 24.29 22.88
CA GLY A 66 -0.24 25.50 22.38
C GLY A 66 0.53 26.33 21.34
N PHE A 67 0.05 26.37 20.11
CA PHE A 67 -0.83 27.46 19.68
C PHE A 67 -1.25 27.26 18.23
N SER A 68 -2.51 27.60 17.98
CA SER A 68 -3.12 27.70 16.68
C SER A 68 -2.47 28.79 15.82
N THR A 69 -2.59 28.60 14.51
CA THR A 69 -2.59 29.62 13.44
C THR A 69 -1.28 29.86 12.68
N ILE A 70 -1.45 29.83 11.34
CA ILE A 70 -0.64 30.40 10.25
C ILE A 70 0.54 29.54 9.76
N VAL A 71 0.28 28.65 8.78
CA VAL A 71 0.79 28.73 7.38
C VAL A 71 -0.09 27.81 6.50
N VAL A 72 -1.26 28.31 6.09
CA VAL A 72 -2.17 27.64 5.14
C VAL A 72 -1.78 28.08 3.73
N ASP A 73 -0.81 27.41 3.10
CA ASP A 73 -0.72 27.40 1.63
C ASP A 73 0.25 26.34 1.09
N GLN A 74 1.34 26.04 1.79
CA GLN A 74 2.27 24.97 1.37
C GLN A 74 1.91 23.58 1.91
N VAL A 75 1.38 23.50 3.13
CA VAL A 75 0.99 22.22 3.77
C VAL A 75 -0.16 21.55 3.03
N ASN A 76 -1.08 22.32 2.43
CA ASN A 76 -2.27 21.77 1.77
C ASN A 76 -1.97 21.18 0.38
N LYS A 77 -0.92 21.64 -0.31
CA LYS A 77 -0.54 21.07 -1.60
C LYS A 77 0.22 19.76 -1.44
N VAL A 78 1.08 19.67 -0.43
CA VAL A 78 1.83 18.42 -0.11
C VAL A 78 0.85 17.32 0.31
N SER A 79 -0.13 17.63 1.17
CA SER A 79 -1.16 16.66 1.58
C SER A 79 -2.05 16.17 0.43
N ILE A 80 -2.45 17.06 -0.50
CA ILE A 80 -3.24 16.66 -1.67
C ILE A 80 -2.43 15.76 -2.60
N VAL A 81 -1.16 16.09 -2.85
CA VAL A 81 -0.28 15.28 -3.70
C VAL A 81 -0.04 13.90 -3.08
N ASP A 82 0.15 13.83 -1.77
CA ASP A 82 0.34 12.56 -1.05
C ASP A 82 -0.95 11.71 -1.04
N LEU A 83 -2.12 12.34 -0.92
CA LEU A 83 -3.40 11.65 -0.99
C LEU A 83 -3.70 11.12 -2.40
N GLU A 84 -3.45 11.92 -3.44
CA GLU A 84 -3.62 11.48 -4.83
C GLU A 84 -2.71 10.30 -5.16
N LYS A 85 -1.45 10.36 -4.69
CA LYS A 85 -0.51 9.24 -4.78
C LYS A 85 -1.06 8.00 -4.06
N TYR A 86 -1.48 8.14 -2.81
CA TYR A 86 -2.08 7.05 -2.05
C TYR A 86 -3.27 6.41 -2.80
N VAL A 87 -4.20 7.21 -3.33
CA VAL A 87 -5.38 6.71 -4.05
C VAL A 87 -4.98 5.88 -5.27
N LYS A 88 -3.96 6.32 -6.01
CA LYS A 88 -3.43 5.60 -7.17
C LYS A 88 -2.73 4.30 -6.78
N ASP A 89 -1.87 4.36 -5.76
CA ASP A 89 -1.10 3.22 -5.30
C ASP A 89 -2.03 2.18 -4.66
N ASN A 90 -3.05 2.61 -3.91
CA ASN A 90 -4.11 1.75 -3.39
C ASN A 90 -4.87 1.00 -4.49
N LYS A 91 -5.26 1.69 -5.57
CA LYS A 91 -5.89 1.03 -6.72
C LYS A 91 -4.96 0.00 -7.37
N THR A 92 -3.67 0.32 -7.46
CA THR A 92 -2.64 -0.57 -8.02
C THR A 92 -2.50 -1.84 -7.18
N VAL A 93 -2.37 -1.69 -5.86
CA VAL A 93 -2.27 -2.80 -4.92
C VAL A 93 -3.56 -3.64 -4.91
N CYS A 94 -4.73 -3.02 -4.87
CA CYS A 94 -6.02 -3.73 -5.02
C CYS A 94 -6.07 -4.55 -6.30
N GLY A 95 -5.69 -3.97 -7.44
CA GLY A 95 -5.67 -4.67 -8.73
C GLY A 95 -4.76 -5.89 -8.71
N HIS A 96 -3.56 -5.78 -8.13
CA HIS A 96 -2.65 -6.91 -7.99
C HIS A 96 -3.16 -7.98 -7.03
N LEU A 97 -3.72 -7.60 -5.88
CA LEU A 97 -4.31 -8.55 -4.94
C LEU A 97 -5.41 -9.36 -5.64
N LEU A 98 -6.36 -8.69 -6.26
CA LEU A 98 -7.50 -9.34 -6.91
C LEU A 98 -7.08 -10.22 -8.09
N ASN A 99 -6.18 -9.75 -8.96
CA ASN A 99 -5.72 -10.52 -10.12
C ASN A 99 -4.89 -11.76 -9.76
N HIS A 100 -4.36 -11.82 -8.55
CA HIS A 100 -3.57 -12.95 -8.06
C HIS A 100 -4.31 -13.84 -7.07
N MET A 101 -5.64 -13.83 -7.12
CA MET A 101 -6.52 -14.75 -6.39
C MET A 101 -7.37 -15.55 -7.37
N LEU A 102 -7.86 -16.71 -6.94
CA LEU A 102 -8.90 -17.44 -7.68
C LEU A 102 -10.23 -16.68 -7.68
N ASP A 103 -11.07 -16.95 -8.69
CA ASP A 103 -12.38 -16.31 -8.89
C ASP A 103 -13.27 -16.25 -7.65
N PRO A 104 -13.37 -17.30 -6.79
CA PRO A 104 -14.20 -17.22 -5.59
C PRO A 104 -13.73 -16.15 -4.61
N MET A 105 -12.42 -15.96 -4.47
CA MET A 105 -11.83 -14.92 -3.62
C MET A 105 -11.94 -13.56 -4.29
N PHE A 106 -11.70 -13.48 -5.61
CA PHE A 106 -11.92 -12.25 -6.38
C PHE A 106 -13.34 -11.71 -6.14
N ASN A 107 -14.36 -12.55 -6.30
CA ASN A 107 -15.76 -12.17 -6.12
C ASN A 107 -16.08 -11.73 -4.69
N LEU A 108 -15.42 -12.33 -3.69
CA LEU A 108 -15.58 -11.95 -2.28
C LEU A 108 -15.00 -10.55 -2.00
N PHE A 109 -13.89 -10.19 -2.63
CA PHE A 109 -13.13 -8.98 -2.33
C PHE A 109 -13.33 -7.83 -3.33
N MET A 110 -13.92 -8.06 -4.51
CA MET A 110 -14.06 -7.04 -5.56
C MET A 110 -14.81 -5.76 -5.13
N ALA A 111 -15.69 -5.86 -4.11
CA ALA A 111 -16.41 -4.71 -3.56
C ALA A 111 -15.56 -3.87 -2.59
N LYS A 112 -14.42 -4.39 -2.11
CA LYS A 112 -13.52 -3.69 -1.19
C LYS A 112 -12.69 -2.68 -1.97
N LYS A 113 -12.66 -1.44 -1.46
CA LYS A 113 -11.93 -0.33 -2.09
C LYS A 113 -10.53 -0.13 -1.51
N SER A 114 -10.27 -0.68 -0.31
CA SER A 114 -9.00 -0.56 0.42
C SER A 114 -8.19 -1.84 0.28
N ALA A 115 -6.92 -1.71 -0.12
CA ALA A 115 -6.00 -2.83 -0.16
C ALA A 115 -5.69 -3.35 1.26
N ASN A 116 -5.60 -2.45 2.25
CA ASN A 116 -5.44 -2.81 3.65
C ASN A 116 -6.61 -3.66 4.16
N ASP A 117 -7.85 -3.34 3.79
CA ASP A 117 -9.02 -4.15 4.19
C ASP A 117 -8.92 -5.57 3.65
N ILE A 118 -8.61 -5.70 2.34
CA ILE A 118 -8.45 -7.02 1.69
C ILE A 118 -7.33 -7.78 2.39
N TRP A 119 -6.18 -7.13 2.58
CA TRP A 119 -5.00 -7.72 3.20
C TRP A 119 -5.27 -8.23 4.62
N SER A 120 -5.88 -7.39 5.46
CA SER A 120 -6.17 -7.71 6.87
C SER A 120 -7.15 -8.88 7.01
N ILE A 121 -8.15 -8.98 6.12
CA ILE A 121 -9.09 -10.12 6.11
C ILE A 121 -8.38 -11.41 5.70
N LEU A 122 -7.42 -11.34 4.78
CA LEU A 122 -6.66 -12.51 4.36
C LEU A 122 -5.67 -12.97 5.43
N GLU A 123 -5.04 -12.04 6.14
CA GLU A 123 -4.10 -12.33 7.22
C GLU A 123 -4.77 -12.95 8.45
N SER A 124 -6.05 -12.65 8.68
CA SER A 124 -6.83 -13.16 9.82
C SER A 124 -7.47 -14.53 9.57
N ARG A 125 -7.26 -15.15 8.40
CA ARG A 125 -7.76 -16.49 8.05
C ARG A 125 -6.69 -17.56 8.22
#